data_AF-A0A3C1Q514-F1
#
_entry.id   AF-A0A3C1Q514-F1
#
_cell.length_a   1.000
_cell.length_b   1.000
_cell.length_c   1.000
_cell.angle_alpha   90.00
_cell.angle_beta   90.00
_cell.angle_gamma   90.00
#
_symmetry.space_group_name_H-M   'P 1'
#
loop_
_entity.id
_entity.type
_entity.pdbx_description
1 polymer ?
#
loop_
_entity_poly.entity_id
_entity_poly.type
_entity_poly.pdbx_seq_one_letter_code
_entity_poly.pdbx_strand_id
1 'polypeptide(L)'
;MKYVPELGGHVPVRDENMRTSNSRVYAAGDSGGVEEASSAMVTGEIAGISAAKSLGHQVPGADERLAQLKADLAAIRSGPAGEKISAGVRCATVCGGVWG
;
A
#
# COMPACT_ATOMS: atom_id res chain seq x y z
N MET A 1 -4.32 0.65 -13.54
CA MET A 1 -3.07 -0.13 -13.66
C MET A 1 -2.01 0.76 -14.28
N LYS A 2 -0.73 0.55 -13.95
CA LYS A 2 0.41 1.26 -14.55
C LYS A 2 1.57 0.28 -14.72
N TYR A 3 2.29 0.37 -15.83
CA TYR A 3 3.53 -0.39 -16.01
C TYR A 3 4.66 0.29 -15.22
N VAL A 4 5.26 -0.46 -14.30
CA VAL A 4 6.36 -0.03 -13.43
C VAL A 4 7.43 -1.13 -13.42
N PRO A 5 8.51 -0.99 -14.20
CA PRO A 5 9.58 -1.99 -14.31
C PRO A 5 10.18 -2.37 -12.95
N GLU A 6 10.28 -1.41 -12.04
CA GLU A 6 10.84 -1.58 -10.70
C GLU A 6 10.01 -2.55 -9.85
N LEU A 7 8.73 -2.71 -10.16
CA LEU A 7 7.78 -3.57 -9.48
C LEU A 7 7.44 -4.84 -10.27
N GLY A 8 8.18 -5.11 -11.35
CA GLY A 8 8.02 -6.34 -12.13
C GLY A 8 6.95 -6.28 -13.22
N GLY A 9 6.37 -5.11 -13.51
CA GLY A 9 5.45 -4.93 -14.65
C GLY A 9 4.19 -4.13 -14.32
N HIS A 10 3.03 -4.62 -14.74
CA HIS A 10 1.76 -3.93 -14.51
C HIS A 10 1.28 -4.10 -13.08
N VAL A 11 1.15 -2.98 -12.37
CA VAL A 11 0.68 -2.93 -10.98
C VAL A 11 -0.55 -2.02 -10.83
N PRO A 12 -1.39 -2.23 -9.82
CA PRO A 12 -2.48 -1.33 -9.49
C PRO A 12 -1.93 -0.01 -8.94
N VAL A 13 -2.53 1.08 -9.41
CA VAL A 13 -2.33 2.40 -8.80
C VAL A 13 -3.20 2.44 -7.55
N ARG A 14 -2.62 2.85 -6.43
CA ARG A 14 -3.26 2.84 -5.11
C ARG A 14 -2.92 4.06 -4.27
N ASP A 15 -3.70 4.34 -3.23
CA ASP A 15 -3.36 5.36 -2.24
C ASP A 15 -2.55 4.72 -1.08
N GLU A 16 -2.15 5.53 -0.11
CA GLU A 16 -1.42 5.09 1.09
C GLU A 16 -2.21 4.11 1.99
N ASN A 17 -3.52 3.98 1.78
CA ASN A 17 -4.39 3.04 2.48
C ASN A 17 -4.61 1.76 1.66
N MET A 18 -3.78 1.53 0.63
CA MET A 18 -3.84 0.42 -0.32
C MET A 18 -5.12 0.38 -1.16
N ARG A 19 -5.95 1.42 -1.13
CA ARG A 19 -7.19 1.49 -1.92
C ARG A 19 -6.86 1.86 -3.35
N THR A 20 -7.57 1.32 -4.32
CA THR A 20 -7.42 1.67 -5.75
C THR A 20 -8.42 2.77 -6.15
N SER A 21 -8.42 3.16 -7.43
CA SER A 21 -9.43 4.09 -7.96
C SER A 21 -10.87 3.59 -7.84
N ASN A 22 -11.07 2.27 -7.74
CA ASN A 22 -12.34 1.71 -7.29
C ASN A 22 -12.33 1.69 -5.76
N SER A 23 -13.24 2.46 -5.15
CA SER A 23 -13.34 2.61 -3.69
C SER A 23 -13.65 1.32 -2.93
N ARG A 24 -14.04 0.25 -3.62
CA ARG A 24 -14.32 -1.08 -3.05
C ARG A 24 -13.18 -2.07 -3.22
N VAL A 25 -12.09 -1.68 -3.89
CA VAL A 25 -10.97 -2.56 -4.23
C VAL A 25 -9.68 -2.05 -3.60
N TYR A 26 -8.97 -2.97 -2.93
CA TYR A 26 -7.70 -2.72 -2.27
C TYR A 26 -6.65 -3.71 -2.81
N ALA A 27 -5.41 -3.26 -2.93
CA ALA A 27 -4.29 -4.05 -3.46
C ALA A 27 -3.12 -4.06 -2.47
N ALA A 28 -2.72 -5.26 -2.04
CA ALA A 28 -1.68 -5.49 -1.04
C ALA A 28 -0.83 -6.72 -1.38
N GLY A 29 0.30 -6.87 -0.73
CA GLY A 29 1.30 -7.90 -1.07
C GLY A 29 1.76 -7.78 -2.51
N ASP A 30 2.12 -8.91 -3.10
CA ASP A 30 2.71 -8.97 -4.44
C ASP A 30 1.77 -8.48 -5.55
N SER A 31 0.45 -8.41 -5.28
CA SER A 31 -0.49 -7.76 -6.20
C SER A 31 -0.15 -6.28 -6.43
N GLY A 32 0.53 -5.63 -5.48
CA GLY A 32 1.02 -4.27 -5.56
C GLY A 32 2.37 -4.10 -6.26
N GLY A 33 3.02 -5.19 -6.66
CA GLY A 33 4.40 -5.24 -7.16
C GLY A 33 5.26 -6.24 -6.40
N VAL A 34 6.35 -6.69 -7.02
CA VAL A 34 7.32 -7.59 -6.37
C VAL A 34 7.98 -6.88 -5.19
N GLU A 35 7.70 -7.34 -3.97
CA GLU A 35 8.33 -6.88 -2.72
C GLU A 35 8.69 -8.09 -1.82
N GLU A 36 9.05 -7.85 -0.55
CA GLU A 36 9.38 -8.91 0.42
C GLU A 36 8.15 -9.39 1.22
N ALA A 37 8.22 -10.59 1.79
CA ALA A 37 7.14 -11.15 2.62
C ALA A 37 6.73 -10.23 3.79
N SER A 38 7.69 -9.53 4.41
CA SER A 38 7.46 -8.56 5.48
C SER A 38 6.55 -7.41 5.03
N SER A 39 6.84 -6.82 3.86
CA SER A 39 6.03 -5.76 3.26
C SER A 39 4.63 -6.26 2.86
N ALA A 40 4.52 -7.52 2.42
CA ALA A 40 3.24 -8.11 2.05
C ALA A 40 2.29 -8.24 3.25
N MET A 41 2.81 -8.67 4.41
CA MET A 41 2.04 -8.74 5.64
C MET A 41 1.55 -7.35 6.08
N VAL A 42 2.44 -6.36 6.10
CA VAL A 42 2.12 -4.99 6.54
C VAL A 42 1.10 -4.32 5.62
N THR A 43 1.28 -4.42 4.30
CA THR A 43 0.31 -3.86 3.33
C THR A 43 -1.04 -4.57 3.40
N GLY A 44 -1.06 -5.87 3.67
CA GLY A 44 -2.29 -6.64 3.88
C GLY A 44 -3.07 -6.14 5.09
N GLU A 45 -2.38 -5.86 6.19
CA GLU A 45 -3.01 -5.31 7.40
C GLU A 45 -3.56 -3.90 7.17
N ILE A 46 -2.80 -3.02 6.49
CA ILE A 46 -3.27 -1.67 6.11
C ILE A 46 -4.54 -1.77 5.25
N ALA A 47 -4.55 -2.65 4.25
CA ALA A 47 -5.70 -2.85 3.38
C ALA A 47 -6.92 -3.36 4.16
N GLY A 48 -6.73 -4.34 5.05
CA GLY A 48 -7.79 -4.92 5.86
C GLY A 48 -8.45 -3.90 6.80
N ILE A 49 -7.64 -3.16 7.56
CA ILE A 49 -8.15 -2.10 8.45
C ILE A 49 -8.87 -1.01 7.62
N SER A 50 -8.28 -0.60 6.50
CA SER A 50 -8.84 0.46 5.65
C SER A 50 -10.15 0.05 4.97
N ALA A 51 -10.28 -1.23 4.59
CA ALA A 51 -11.52 -1.81 4.06
C ALA A 51 -12.59 -1.92 5.14
N ALA A 52 -12.25 -2.39 6.35
CA ALA A 52 -13.19 -2.45 7.46
C ALA A 52 -13.76 -1.07 7.81
N LYS A 53 -12.89 -0.06 7.88
CA LYS A 53 -13.31 1.34 8.11
C LYS A 53 -14.22 1.87 7.00
N SER A 54 -13.93 1.59 5.73
CA SER A 54 -14.77 2.07 4.61
C SER A 54 -16.16 1.42 4.57
N LEU A 55 -16.31 0.25 5.19
CA LEU A 55 -17.59 -0.43 5.41
C LEU A 55 -18.34 0.09 6.66
N GLY A 56 -17.79 1.07 7.38
CA GLY A 56 -18.40 1.67 8.56
C GLY A 56 -18.09 0.96 9.88
N HIS A 57 -17.23 -0.06 9.87
CA HIS A 57 -16.82 -0.72 11.11
C HIS A 57 -15.92 0.20 11.94
N GLN A 58 -16.28 0.38 13.21
CA GLN A 58 -15.45 1.07 14.19
C GLN A 58 -14.44 0.07 14.76
N VAL A 59 -13.16 0.32 14.50
CA VAL A 59 -12.06 -0.48 15.05
C VAL A 59 -11.30 0.42 16.02
N PRO A 60 -11.45 0.21 17.34
CA PRO A 60 -10.72 1.01 18.34
C PRO A 60 -9.21 0.98 18.07
N GLY A 61 -8.58 2.17 18.10
CA GLY A 61 -7.15 2.29 17.84
C GLY A 61 -6.72 2.08 16.37
N ALA A 62 -7.64 1.90 15.43
CA ALA A 62 -7.28 1.67 14.03
C ALA A 62 -6.45 2.78 13.39
N ASP A 63 -6.69 4.04 13.76
CA ASP A 63 -5.92 5.16 13.23
C ASP A 63 -4.48 5.16 13.71
N GLU A 64 -4.27 4.87 15.01
CA GLU A 64 -2.93 4.71 15.58
C GLU A 64 -2.23 3.49 14.97
N ARG A 65 -2.94 2.37 14.81
CA ARG A 65 -2.39 1.18 14.17
C ARG A 65 -2.03 1.41 12.71
N LEU A 66 -2.87 2.12 11.94
CA LEU A 66 -2.57 2.50 10.56
C LEU A 66 -1.34 3.42 10.49
N ALA A 67 -1.22 4.38 11.39
CA ALA A 67 -0.05 5.25 11.45
C ALA A 67 1.22 4.45 11.74
N GLN A 68 1.19 3.52 12.69
CA GLN A 68 2.31 2.64 13.00
C GLN A 68 2.69 1.75 11.81
N LEU A 69 1.71 1.09 11.17
CA LEU A 69 1.95 0.24 10.01
C LEU A 69 2.56 1.00 8.83
N LYS A 70 2.13 2.25 8.60
CA LYS A 70 2.71 3.12 7.57
C LYS A 70 4.17 3.47 7.89
N ALA A 71 4.49 3.72 9.16
CA ALA A 71 5.86 3.95 9.61
C ALA A 71 6.73 2.68 9.46
N ASP A 72 6.21 1.52 9.87
CA ASP A 72 6.88 0.23 9.73
C ASP A 72 7.17 -0.09 8.26
N LEU A 73 6.19 0.14 7.37
CA LEU A 73 6.36 -0.05 5.93
C LEU A 73 7.42 0.88 5.34
N ALA A 74 7.49 2.13 5.80
CA ALA A 74 8.53 3.07 5.39
C ALA A 74 9.92 2.60 5.85
N ALA A 75 10.03 2.04 7.07
CA ALA A 75 11.27 1.49 7.61
C ALA A 75 11.74 0.23 6.86
N ILE A 76 10.81 -0.68 6.50
CA ILE A 76 11.15 -1.85 5.66
C ILE A 76 11.75 -1.40 4.33
N ARG A 77 11.17 -0.36 3.72
CA ARG A 77 11.58 0.15 2.40
C ARG A 77 12.80 1.07 2.41
N SER A 78 13.29 1.50 3.57
CA SER A 78 14.49 2.35 3.68
C SER A 78 15.79 1.56 3.71
N GLY A 79 15.73 0.22 3.75
CA GLY A 79 16.91 -0.65 3.69
C GLY A 79 17.60 -0.66 2.31
N PRO A 80 18.81 -1.25 2.21
CA PRO A 80 19.62 -1.24 0.99
C PRO A 80 18.94 -1.85 -0.25
N ALA A 81 18.01 -2.79 -0.06
CA ALA A 81 17.23 -3.40 -1.13
C ALA A 81 15.99 -2.57 -1.54
N GLY A 82 15.62 -1.57 -0.74
CA GLY A 82 14.33 -0.87 -0.82
C GLY A 82 14.30 0.37 -1.71
N GLU A 83 15.44 0.85 -2.21
CA GLU A 83 15.48 2.07 -3.05
C GLU A 83 14.69 1.90 -4.37
N LYS A 84 14.91 0.77 -5.06
CA LYS A 84 14.21 0.45 -6.31
C LYS A 84 12.71 0.26 -6.08
N ILE A 85 12.35 -0.47 -5.03
CA ILE A 85 10.95 -0.68 -4.62
C ILE A 85 10.30 0.66 -4.30
N SER A 86 10.95 1.50 -3.50
CA SER A 86 10.45 2.83 -3.13
C SER A 86 10.22 3.73 -4.34
N ALA A 87 11.13 3.69 -5.32
CA ALA A 87 10.95 4.41 -6.58
C ALA A 87 9.73 3.91 -7.36
N GLY A 88 9.59 2.60 -7.51
CA GLY A 88 8.44 1.98 -8.17
C GLY A 88 7.11 2.28 -7.48
N VAL A 89 7.06 2.17 -6.14
CA VAL A 89 5.87 2.47 -5.34
C VAL A 89 5.46 3.93 -5.53
N ARG A 90 6.39 4.90 -5.51
CA ARG A 90 6.07 6.31 -5.79
C ARG A 90 5.41 6.51 -7.16
N CYS A 91 5.80 5.73 -8.17
CA CYS A 91 5.17 5.79 -9.49
C CYS A 91 3.75 5.21 -9.52
N ALA A 92 3.41 4.31 -8.59
CA ALA A 92 2.12 3.62 -8.49
C ALA A 92 1.27 4.08 -7.29
N THR A 93 1.67 5.17 -6.61
CA THR A 93 0.93 5.73 -5.47
C THR A 93 0.41 7.13 -5.76
N VAL A 94 -0.86 7.39 -5.42
CA VAL A 94 -1.46 8.73 -5.46
C VAL A 94 -1.59 9.30 -4.05
N CYS A 95 -1.30 10.59 -3.91
CA CYS A 95 -1.49 11.30 -2.64
C CYS A 95 -2.96 11.70 -2.47
N GLY A 96 -3.51 11.51 -1.26
CA GLY A 96 -4.86 11.98 -0.92
C GLY A 96 -6.02 11.30 -1.65
N GLY A 97 -5.78 10.19 -2.36
CA GLY A 97 -6.82 9.49 -3.11
C GLY A 97 -7.35 10.26 -4.32
N VAL A 98 -6.56 11.19 -4.87
CA VAL A 98 -6.89 11.88 -6.12
C VAL A 98 -6.42 11.03 -7.30
N TRP A 99 -7.38 10.48 -8.04
CA TRP A 99 -7.14 9.64 -9.21
C TRP A 99 -7.18 10.55 -10.45
N GLY A 100 -6.00 10.86 -10.99
CA GLY A 100 -5.88 11.58 -12.27
C GLY A 100 -6.23 10.71 -13.47
#